data_AF-A0A382BK47-F1
#
_entry.id   AF-A0A382BK47-F1
#
_cell.length_a   1.000
_cell.length_b   1.000
_cell.length_c   1.000
_cell.angle_alpha   90.00
_cell.angle_beta   90.00
_cell.angle_gamma   90.00
#
_symmetry.space_group_name_H-M   'P 1'
#
loop_
_entity.id
_entity.type
_entity.pdbx_description
1 polymer ?
#
loop_
_entity_poly.entity_id
_entity_poly.type
_entity_poly.pdbx_seq_one_letter_code
_entity_poly.pdbx_strand_id
1 'polypeptide(L)'
;VTLEIALRREFDYLIPPELAGQVEVGTRVKVSFGRRQVLGCVTALAESSTHNALKPILKVIGAQSLVTPRVLELARWMADYYCCAPETALKSVLPDAVRKEKEGWRERLFVRVRPSVEGIENLTKRQMEIYHVIEENRSIALQELLRLTGTTAQTVRKLEDKNLVEIAPQISERDPYANEQ
;
A
#
# COMPACT_ATOMS: atom_id res chain seq x y z
N VAL A 1 -0.16 0.65 -23.75
CA VAL A 1 -0.45 0.65 -22.29
C VAL A 1 -1.92 0.39 -22.06
N THR A 2 -2.26 -0.62 -21.26
CA THR A 2 -3.64 -0.89 -20.82
C THR A 2 -3.91 -0.12 -19.53
N LEU A 3 -4.94 0.73 -19.53
CA LEU A 3 -5.26 1.57 -18.38
C LEU A 3 -6.17 0.84 -17.40
N GLU A 4 -6.01 1.11 -16.10
CA GLU A 4 -6.86 0.59 -15.04
C GLU A 4 -8.25 1.27 -14.99
N ILE A 5 -8.80 1.63 -16.14
CA ILE A 5 -10.13 2.18 -16.35
C ILE A 5 -10.75 1.38 -17.50
N ALA A 6 -11.88 0.71 -17.25
CA ALA A 6 -12.42 -0.33 -18.12
C ALA A 6 -12.86 0.19 -19.52
N LEU A 7 -11.91 0.39 -20.43
CA LEU A 7 -12.07 0.97 -21.77
C LEU A 7 -11.90 -0.05 -22.91
N ARG A 8 -11.48 -1.28 -22.61
CA ARG A 8 -11.19 -2.38 -23.55
C ARG A 8 -10.26 -1.96 -24.70
N ARG A 9 -9.32 -1.05 -24.41
CA ARG A 9 -8.41 -0.45 -25.39
C ARG A 9 -7.03 -0.20 -24.78
N GLU A 10 -6.02 -0.38 -25.61
CA GLU A 10 -4.65 0.00 -25.31
C GLU A 10 -4.39 1.42 -25.84
N PHE A 11 -3.52 2.15 -25.16
CA PHE A 11 -3.13 3.52 -25.50
C PHE A 11 -1.62 3.65 -25.61
N ASP A 12 -1.17 4.44 -26.58
CA ASP A 12 0.24 4.72 -26.80
C ASP A 12 0.68 5.92 -25.96
N TYR A 13 1.85 5.78 -25.33
CA TYR A 13 2.51 6.82 -24.56
C TYR A 13 3.98 6.84 -24.92
N LEU A 14 4.57 8.04 -24.88
CA LEU A 14 6.00 8.21 -25.07
C LEU A 14 6.73 7.78 -23.79
N ILE A 15 7.82 7.02 -23.94
CA ILE A 15 8.74 6.71 -22.84
C ILE A 15 9.76 7.86 -22.76
N PRO A 16 9.75 8.68 -21.69
CA PRO A 16 10.77 9.71 -21.51
C PRO A 16 12.16 9.09 -21.36
N PRO A 17 13.24 9.78 -21.82
CA PRO A 17 14.61 9.28 -21.70
C PRO A 17 15.00 8.85 -20.28
N GLU A 18 14.46 9.54 -19.27
CA GLU A 18 14.73 9.28 -17.85
C GLU A 18 14.15 7.94 -17.38
N LEU A 19 13.14 7.42 -18.07
CA LEU A 19 12.45 6.17 -17.75
C LEU A 19 12.82 5.01 -18.71
N ALA A 20 13.64 5.25 -19.74
CA ALA A 20 13.91 4.26 -20.78
C ALA A 20 14.48 2.92 -20.26
N GLY A 21 15.26 2.95 -19.17
CA GLY A 21 15.82 1.74 -18.53
C GLY A 21 14.93 1.10 -17.46
N GLN A 22 13.73 1.64 -17.21
CA GLN A 22 12.81 1.17 -16.15
C GLN A 22 11.50 0.64 -16.72
N VAL A 23 11.26 0.84 -18.02
CA VAL A 23 10.00 0.52 -18.68
C VAL A 23 10.16 -0.73 -19.53
N GLU A 24 9.56 -1.82 -19.07
CA GLU A 24 9.48 -3.10 -19.75
C GLU A 24 8.02 -3.53 -19.91
N VAL A 25 7.77 -4.61 -20.64
CA VAL A 25 6.44 -5.23 -20.67
C VAL A 25 6.09 -5.71 -19.25
N GLY A 26 4.89 -5.36 -18.81
CA GLY A 26 4.40 -5.59 -17.46
C GLY A 26 4.69 -4.48 -16.46
N THR A 27 5.56 -3.52 -16.82
CA THR A 27 5.85 -2.39 -15.94
C THR A 27 4.58 -1.59 -15.70
N ARG A 28 4.33 -1.26 -14.43
CA ARG A 28 3.21 -0.43 -14.04
C ARG A 28 3.61 1.03 -14.12
N VAL A 29 2.72 1.83 -14.69
CA VAL A 29 3.01 3.22 -15.02
C VAL A 29 1.85 4.11 -14.63
N LYS A 30 2.16 5.35 -14.27
CA LYS A 30 1.20 6.43 -14.08
C LYS A 30 1.22 7.33 -15.30
N VAL A 31 0.04 7.59 -15.86
CA VAL A 31 -0.11 8.36 -17.10
C VAL A 31 -1.25 9.36 -17.01
N SER A 32 -1.19 10.42 -17.83
CA SER A 32 -2.26 11.41 -17.93
C SER A 32 -3.34 10.97 -18.92
N PHE A 33 -4.56 10.76 -18.44
CA PHE A 33 -5.72 10.43 -19.27
C PHE A 33 -6.82 11.50 -19.12
N GLY A 34 -6.97 12.36 -20.14
CA GLY A 34 -7.82 13.55 -20.04
C GLY A 34 -7.31 14.52 -18.96
N ARG A 35 -8.17 14.86 -17.99
CA ARG A 35 -7.87 15.72 -16.83
C ARG A 35 -7.36 14.97 -15.60
N ARG A 36 -7.35 13.64 -15.63
CA ARG A 36 -6.95 12.79 -14.49
C ARG A 36 -5.65 12.05 -14.76
N GLN A 37 -4.99 11.65 -13.69
CA GLN A 37 -3.89 10.69 -13.74
C GLN A 37 -4.43 9.30 -13.42
N VAL A 38 -4.02 8.30 -14.17
CA VAL A 38 -4.46 6.91 -14.01
C VAL A 38 -3.28 5.96 -14.01
N LEU A 39 -3.44 4.84 -13.33
CA LEU A 39 -2.50 3.73 -13.39
C LEU A 39 -2.78 2.89 -14.63
N GLY A 40 -1.73 2.28 -15.17
CA GLY A 40 -1.80 1.35 -16.27
C GLY A 40 -0.63 0.38 -16.24
N CYS A 41 -0.70 -0.61 -17.13
CA CYS A 41 0.34 -1.60 -17.33
C CYS A 41 0.83 -1.54 -18.78
N VAL A 42 2.15 -1.59 -18.96
CA VAL A 42 2.77 -1.64 -20.28
C VAL A 42 2.56 -3.04 -20.86
N THR A 43 1.86 -3.12 -21.98
CA THR A 43 1.47 -4.39 -22.62
C THR A 43 2.38 -4.78 -23.77
N ALA A 44 3.05 -3.80 -24.36
CA ALA A 44 3.97 -3.94 -25.46
C ALA A 44 4.88 -2.69 -25.51
N LEU A 45 6.06 -2.86 -26.10
CA LEU A 45 6.96 -1.78 -26.48
C LEU A 45 7.00 -1.72 -28.00
N ALA A 46 6.92 -0.51 -28.56
CA ALA A 46 6.96 -0.28 -29.99
C ALA A 46 7.98 0.81 -30.31
N GLU A 47 8.73 0.64 -31.39
CA GLU A 47 9.73 1.62 -31.84
C GLU A 47 9.08 2.88 -32.44
N SER A 48 7.85 2.76 -32.94
CA SER A 48 7.09 3.86 -33.54
C SER A 48 5.60 3.74 -33.23
N SER A 49 4.91 4.87 -33.16
CA SER A 49 3.44 4.94 -33.08
C SER A 49 2.88 5.61 -34.33
N THR A 50 1.66 5.22 -34.71
CA THR A 50 0.87 5.90 -35.75
C THR A 50 0.31 7.24 -35.28
N HIS A 51 0.43 7.55 -33.98
CA HIS A 51 -0.03 8.80 -33.38
C HIS A 51 1.12 9.81 -33.22
N ASN A 52 0.94 11.00 -33.81
CA ASN A 52 1.97 12.05 -33.81
C ASN A 52 2.13 12.78 -32.46
N ALA A 53 1.11 12.76 -31.61
CA ALA A 53 1.08 13.52 -30.34
C ALA A 53 0.89 12.58 -29.15
N LEU A 54 1.97 11.90 -28.76
CA LEU A 54 1.98 11.03 -27.59
C LEU A 54 2.21 11.84 -26.31
N LYS A 55 1.41 11.54 -25.28
CA LYS A 55 1.71 12.05 -23.93
C LYS A 55 2.84 11.21 -23.32
N PRO A 56 3.73 11.81 -22.51
CA PRO A 56 4.76 11.06 -21.82
C PRO A 56 4.18 10.22 -20.67
N ILE A 57 4.84 9.10 -20.37
CA ILE A 57 4.67 8.40 -19.10
C ILE A 57 5.14 9.32 -17.96
N LEU A 58 4.34 9.45 -16.91
CA LEU A 58 4.65 10.36 -15.81
C LEU A 58 5.62 9.73 -14.80
N LYS A 59 5.43 8.43 -14.51
CA LYS A 59 6.15 7.73 -13.44
C LYS A 59 6.01 6.22 -13.59
N VAL A 60 7.07 5.48 -13.26
CA VAL A 60 7.03 4.02 -13.05
C VAL A 60 6.62 3.72 -11.60
N ILE A 61 5.75 2.73 -11.41
CA ILE A 61 5.17 2.35 -10.12
C ILE A 61 5.63 0.94 -9.78
N GLY A 62 6.23 0.73 -8.61
CA GLY A 62 6.85 -0.54 -8.28
C GLY A 62 8.34 -0.58 -8.67
N ALA A 63 9.14 -1.29 -7.89
CA ALA A 63 10.54 -1.56 -8.21
C ALA A 63 10.74 -2.68 -9.25
N GLN A 64 9.74 -3.54 -9.47
CA GLN A 64 9.83 -4.68 -10.38
C GLN A 64 8.55 -4.86 -11.21
N SER A 65 8.70 -5.32 -12.46
CA SER A 65 7.58 -5.78 -13.29
C SER A 65 6.99 -7.07 -12.68
N LEU A 66 5.90 -6.92 -11.92
CA LEU A 66 5.17 -8.06 -11.33
C LEU A 66 4.31 -8.80 -12.36
N VAL A 67 4.05 -8.18 -13.51
CA VAL A 67 3.23 -8.74 -14.58
C VAL A 67 4.17 -9.29 -15.65
N THR A 68 4.52 -10.56 -15.55
CA THR A 68 5.33 -11.20 -16.60
C THR A 68 4.55 -11.29 -17.92
N PRO A 69 5.22 -11.44 -19.08
CA PRO A 69 4.54 -11.68 -20.35
C PRO A 69 3.56 -12.85 -20.29
N ARG A 70 3.89 -13.91 -19.56
CA ARG A 70 3.01 -15.07 -19.37
C ARG A 70 1.75 -14.74 -18.57
N VAL A 71 1.88 -13.88 -17.57
CA VAL A 71 0.72 -13.36 -16.82
C VAL A 71 -0.16 -12.49 -17.71
N LEU A 72 0.44 -11.67 -18.58
CA LEU A 72 -0.32 -10.86 -19.53
C LEU A 72 -1.08 -11.73 -20.54
N GLU A 73 -0.45 -12.79 -21.06
CA GLU A 73 -1.11 -13.80 -21.91
C GLU A 73 -2.29 -14.44 -21.18
N LEU A 74 -2.10 -14.88 -19.93
CA LEU A 74 -3.17 -15.45 -19.12
C LEU A 74 -4.32 -14.45 -18.91
N ALA A 75 -4.02 -13.20 -18.59
CA ALA A 75 -5.02 -12.16 -18.41
C ALA A 75 -5.81 -11.89 -19.70
N ARG A 76 -5.16 -11.90 -20.86
CA ARG A 76 -5.83 -11.80 -22.16
C ARG A 76 -6.74 -13.01 -22.42
N TRP A 77 -6.24 -14.23 -22.21
CA TRP A 77 -7.05 -15.44 -22.32
C TRP A 77 -8.28 -15.42 -21.38
N MET A 78 -8.10 -14.99 -20.13
CA MET A 78 -9.21 -14.84 -19.18
C MET A 78 -10.24 -13.82 -19.65
N ALA A 79 -9.79 -12.69 -20.21
CA ALA A 79 -10.67 -11.66 -20.73
C ALA A 79 -11.51 -12.17 -21.90
N ASP A 80 -10.89 -12.91 -22.81
CA ASP A 80 -11.55 -13.53 -23.96
C ASP A 80 -12.54 -14.61 -23.50
N TYR A 81 -12.11 -15.51 -22.62
CA TYR A 81 -12.91 -16.64 -22.14
C TYR A 81 -14.12 -16.20 -21.30
N TYR A 82 -13.92 -15.23 -20.40
CA TYR A 82 -14.96 -14.72 -19.51
C TYR A 82 -15.67 -13.46 -20.05
N CYS A 83 -15.43 -13.10 -21.32
CA CYS A 83 -16.02 -11.94 -21.99
C CYS A 83 -15.90 -10.62 -21.21
N CYS A 84 -14.83 -10.46 -20.43
CA CYS A 84 -14.57 -9.30 -19.61
C CYS A 84 -13.50 -8.39 -20.25
N ALA A 85 -13.27 -7.23 -19.66
CA ALA A 85 -12.26 -6.32 -20.19
C ALA A 85 -10.84 -6.81 -19.81
N PRO A 86 -9.84 -6.78 -20.71
CA PRO A 86 -8.46 -7.21 -20.42
C PRO A 86 -7.87 -6.55 -19.17
N GLU A 87 -8.16 -5.28 -18.96
CA GLU A 87 -7.77 -4.52 -17.76
C GLU A 87 -8.44 -5.04 -16.48
N THR A 88 -9.65 -5.59 -16.56
CA THR A 88 -10.32 -6.21 -15.41
C THR A 88 -9.66 -7.53 -15.07
N ALA A 89 -9.39 -8.37 -16.08
CA ALA A 89 -8.65 -9.62 -15.88
C ALA A 89 -7.24 -9.34 -15.32
N LEU A 90 -6.53 -8.36 -15.89
CA LEU A 90 -5.18 -7.99 -15.45
C LEU A 90 -5.17 -7.42 -14.02
N LYS A 91 -6.17 -6.63 -13.65
CA LYS A 91 -6.35 -6.15 -12.26
C LYS A 91 -6.51 -7.30 -11.27
N SER A 92 -7.19 -8.38 -11.66
CA SER A 92 -7.41 -9.54 -10.79
C SER A 92 -6.14 -10.33 -10.53
N VAL A 93 -5.13 -10.25 -11.41
CA VAL A 93 -3.86 -10.94 -11.19
C VAL A 93 -3.00 -10.25 -10.12
N LEU A 94 -3.19 -8.94 -9.89
CA LEU A 94 -2.40 -8.18 -8.93
C LEU A 94 -3.17 -7.91 -7.62
N PRO A 95 -2.65 -8.31 -6.44
CA PRO A 95 -3.24 -7.97 -5.16
C PRO A 95 -3.43 -6.46 -4.97
N ASP A 96 -4.48 -6.04 -4.25
CA ASP A 96 -4.76 -4.61 -4.02
C ASP A 96 -3.61 -3.84 -3.36
N ALA A 97 -2.86 -4.52 -2.48
CA ALA A 97 -1.72 -3.95 -1.78
C ALA A 97 -0.61 -3.52 -2.73
N VAL A 98 -0.30 -4.35 -3.75
CA VAL A 98 0.71 -4.02 -4.76
C VAL A 98 0.17 -3.10 -5.84
N ARG A 99 -1.16 -2.96 -5.97
CA ARG A 99 -1.79 -2.05 -6.95
C ARG A 99 -1.73 -0.57 -6.56
N LYS A 100 -1.51 -0.23 -5.30
CA LYS A 100 -1.44 1.18 -4.87
C LYS A 100 -0.10 1.81 -5.23
N GLU A 101 -0.11 3.13 -5.49
CA GLU A 101 1.11 3.90 -5.73
C GLU A 101 1.99 4.01 -4.47
N LYS A 102 1.39 3.93 -3.28
CA LYS A 102 2.13 3.88 -2.02
C LYS A 102 2.72 2.50 -1.84
N GLU A 103 4.02 2.40 -2.11
CA GLU A 103 4.85 1.33 -1.57
C GLU A 103 5.01 1.55 -0.06
N GLY A 104 5.03 0.45 0.69
CA GLY A 104 5.29 0.52 2.11
C GLY A 104 4.72 -0.68 2.83
N TRP A 105 5.50 -1.17 3.79
CA TRP A 105 4.97 -2.05 4.80
C TRP A 105 3.85 -1.33 5.55
N ARG A 106 2.89 -2.11 6.06
CA ARG A 106 1.79 -1.53 6.82
C ARG A 106 2.34 -0.99 8.14
N GLU A 107 2.42 0.33 8.26
CA GLU A 107 2.76 0.96 9.53
C GLU A 107 1.56 0.91 10.48
N ARG A 108 1.82 0.52 11.72
CA ARG A 108 0.86 0.61 12.82
C ARG A 108 1.51 1.36 13.97
N LEU A 109 0.71 2.11 14.71
CA LEU A 109 1.18 2.73 15.94
C LEU A 109 1.29 1.66 17.01
N PHE A 110 2.47 1.54 17.60
CA PHE A 110 2.73 0.72 18.76
C PHE A 110 2.98 1.61 19.96
N VAL A 111 2.51 1.15 21.10
CA VAL A 111 2.69 1.81 22.40
C VAL A 111 3.65 0.96 23.22
N ARG A 112 4.65 1.60 23.80
CA ARG A 112 5.60 0.97 24.73
C ARG A 112 5.81 1.85 25.95
N VAL A 113 6.09 1.24 27.09
CA VAL A 113 6.49 1.97 28.31
C VAL A 113 7.88 2.57 28.11
N ARG A 114 8.05 3.81 28.57
CA ARG A 114 9.38 4.42 28.71
C ARG A 114 9.95 4.05 30.08
N PRO A 115 11.27 3.83 30.22
CA PRO A 115 11.91 3.50 31.50
C PRO A 115 11.99 4.70 32.47
N SER A 116 10.95 5.54 32.53
CA SER A 116 10.86 6.67 33.44
C SER A 116 9.92 6.35 34.59
N VAL A 117 10.36 6.63 35.82
CA VAL A 117 9.59 6.43 37.07
C VAL A 117 8.85 7.70 37.50
N GLU A 118 9.15 8.84 36.88
CA GLU A 118 8.55 10.13 37.25
C GLU A 118 7.12 10.25 36.71
N GLY A 119 6.16 10.55 37.61
CA GLY A 119 4.77 10.86 37.23
C GLY A 119 3.79 9.68 37.27
N ILE A 120 4.26 8.46 37.58
CA ILE A 120 3.41 7.27 37.81
C ILE A 120 2.44 7.50 38.99
N GLU A 121 2.89 8.23 40.00
CA GLU A 121 2.13 8.56 41.22
C GLU A 121 0.86 9.39 40.93
N ASN A 122 0.87 10.17 39.84
CA ASN A 122 -0.20 11.07 39.44
C ASN A 122 -1.15 10.46 38.39
N LEU A 123 -1.19 9.13 38.31
CA LEU A 123 -2.07 8.40 37.40
C LEU A 123 -3.42 8.11 38.06
N THR A 124 -4.49 8.28 37.29
CA THR A 124 -5.81 7.79 37.71
C THR A 124 -5.81 6.25 37.71
N LYS A 125 -6.72 5.61 38.45
CA LYS A 125 -6.88 4.14 38.45
C LYS A 125 -6.93 3.56 37.03
N ARG A 126 -7.67 4.22 36.15
CA ARG A 126 -7.81 3.85 34.74
C ARG A 126 -6.51 3.98 33.93
N GLN A 127 -5.72 5.02 34.21
CA GLN A 127 -4.43 5.22 33.57
C GLN A 127 -3.40 4.19 34.03
N MET A 128 -3.44 3.81 35.31
CA MET A 128 -2.58 2.79 35.90
C MET A 128 -2.88 1.40 35.32
N GLU A 129 -4.15 1.03 35.16
CA GLU A 129 -4.56 -0.20 34.46
C GLU A 129 -3.98 -0.26 33.04
N ILE A 130 -4.10 0.83 32.27
CA ILE A 130 -3.57 0.91 30.90
C ILE A 130 -2.04 0.78 30.92
N TYR A 131 -1.36 1.45 31.85
CA TYR A 131 0.08 1.38 31.99
C TYR A 131 0.57 -0.06 32.24
N HIS A 132 -0.05 -0.78 33.18
CA HIS A 132 0.29 -2.18 33.45
C HIS A 132 0.09 -3.09 32.25
N VAL A 133 -1.01 -2.92 31.51
CA VAL A 133 -1.23 -3.71 30.28
C VAL A 133 -0.13 -3.47 29.24
N ILE A 134 0.35 -2.24 29.08
CA ILE A 134 1.46 -1.94 28.16
C ILE A 134 2.78 -2.53 28.69
N GLU A 135 3.02 -2.42 30.00
CA GLU A 135 4.22 -2.93 30.67
C GLU A 135 4.35 -4.46 30.52
N GLU A 136 3.29 -5.21 30.79
CA GLU A 136 3.24 -6.67 30.67
C GLU A 136 3.51 -7.13 29.23
N ASN A 137 2.93 -6.43 28.24
CA ASN A 137 3.08 -6.79 26.83
C ASN A 137 4.39 -6.30 26.20
N ARG A 138 5.20 -5.49 26.92
CA ARG A 138 6.41 -4.76 26.46
C ARG A 138 6.16 -3.75 25.33
N SER A 139 5.44 -4.16 24.29
CA SER A 139 4.98 -3.33 23.19
C SER A 139 3.69 -3.91 22.62
N ILE A 140 2.70 -3.05 22.37
CA ILE A 140 1.38 -3.46 21.90
C ILE A 140 0.86 -2.48 20.84
N ALA A 141 0.19 -2.99 19.81
CA ALA A 141 -0.44 -2.13 18.81
C ALA A 141 -1.52 -1.27 19.48
N LEU A 142 -1.56 0.03 19.17
CA LEU A 142 -2.49 0.98 19.80
C LEU A 142 -3.94 0.50 19.70
N GLN A 143 -4.36 0.01 18.54
CA GLN A 143 -5.72 -0.52 18.35
C GLN A 143 -6.03 -1.72 19.26
N GLU A 144 -5.05 -2.59 19.47
CA GLU A 144 -5.19 -3.75 20.34
C GLU A 144 -5.28 -3.34 21.80
N LEU A 145 -4.45 -2.39 22.23
CA LEU A 145 -4.53 -1.80 23.57
C LEU A 145 -5.92 -1.18 23.82
N LEU A 146 -6.45 -0.42 22.86
CA LEU A 146 -7.78 0.17 22.98
C LEU A 146 -8.87 -0.90 23.10
N ARG A 147 -8.73 -2.02 22.38
CA ARG A 147 -9.65 -3.16 22.43
C ARG A 147 -9.60 -3.88 23.79
N LEU A 148 -8.41 -4.21 24.29
CA LEU A 148 -8.23 -4.92 25.56
C LEU A 148 -8.67 -4.08 26.76
N THR A 149 -8.33 -2.80 26.74
CA THR A 149 -8.63 -1.91 27.87
C THR A 149 -10.01 -1.30 27.77
N GLY A 150 -10.63 -1.19 26.58
CA GLY A 150 -11.88 -0.46 26.38
C GLY A 150 -11.74 1.05 26.57
N THR A 151 -10.56 1.61 26.25
CA THR A 151 -10.25 3.05 26.40
C THR A 151 -10.20 3.76 25.05
N THR A 152 -9.90 5.06 25.06
CA THR A 152 -9.73 5.88 23.85
C THR A 152 -8.26 6.25 23.62
N ALA A 153 -7.91 6.54 22.37
CA ALA A 153 -6.56 7.00 22.01
C ALA A 153 -6.14 8.27 22.77
N GLN A 154 -7.09 9.11 23.19
CA GLN A 154 -6.81 10.32 23.97
C GLN A 154 -6.24 10.00 25.35
N THR A 155 -6.69 8.93 26.00
CA THR A 155 -6.15 8.51 27.31
C THR A 155 -4.71 8.04 27.18
N VAL A 156 -4.38 7.33 26.08
CA VAL A 156 -3.02 6.88 25.79
C VAL A 156 -2.11 8.06 25.43
N ARG A 157 -2.59 9.03 24.64
CA ARG A 157 -1.85 10.27 24.36
C ARG A 157 -1.55 11.09 25.62
N LYS A 158 -2.47 11.14 26.59
CA LYS A 158 -2.19 11.79 27.89
C LYS A 158 -1.06 11.11 28.67
N LEU A 159 -0.86 9.80 28.49
CA LEU A 159 0.28 9.09 29.07
C LEU A 159 1.58 9.42 28.33
N GLU A 160 1.51 9.62 27.02
CA GLU A 160 2.62 10.07 26.19
C GLU A 160 3.03 11.52 26.52
N ASP A 161 2.05 12.42 26.70
CA ASP A 161 2.28 13.80 27.15
C ASP A 161 2.96 13.86 28.52
N LYS A 162 2.69 12.87 29.39
CA LYS A 162 3.35 12.68 30.68
C LYS A 162 4.72 11.99 30.57
N ASN A 163 5.22 11.71 29.37
CA ASN A 163 6.47 10.99 29.08
C ASN A 163 6.56 9.55 29.65
N LEU A 164 5.43 8.93 29.99
CA LEU A 164 5.38 7.58 30.56
C LEU A 164 5.35 6.48 29.51
N VAL A 165 4.78 6.78 28.34
CA VAL A 165 4.71 5.86 27.20
C VAL A 165 5.18 6.57 25.94
N GLU A 166 5.55 5.78 24.94
CA GLU A 166 5.93 6.27 23.62
C GLU A 166 5.03 5.62 22.58
N ILE A 167 4.42 6.44 21.72
CA ILE A 167 3.65 5.99 20.56
C ILE A 167 4.51 6.19 19.33
N ALA A 168 4.99 5.10 18.74
CA ALA A 168 5.84 5.14 17.55
C ALA A 168 5.21 4.32 16.41
N PRO A 169 5.33 4.79 15.15
CA PRO A 169 5.03 3.94 14.00
C PRO A 169 6.05 2.80 13.95
N GLN A 170 5.55 1.57 13.82
CA GLN A 170 6.37 0.39 13.55
C GLN A 170 5.83 -0.35 12.33
N ILE A 171 6.76 -0.91 11.57
CA ILE A 171 6.45 -1.79 10.44
C ILE A 171 5.79 -3.06 11.00
N SER A 172 4.52 -3.25 10.66
CA SER A 172 3.78 -4.48 10.97
C SER A 172 3.78 -5.36 9.73
N GLU A 173 4.50 -6.46 9.80
CA GLU A 173 4.38 -7.53 8.81
C GLU A 173 2.96 -8.13 8.92
N ARG A 174 2.38 -8.46 7.77
CA ARG A 174 1.04 -9.05 7.72
C ARG A 174 1.22 -10.55 7.91
N ASP A 175 0.98 -11.03 9.12
CA ASP A 175 0.85 -12.46 9.38
C ASP A 175 -0.62 -12.89 9.13
N PRO A 176 -0.91 -13.62 8.04
CA PRO A 176 -2.26 -14.09 7.73
C PRO A 176 -2.77 -15.16 8.71
N TYR A 177 -1.90 -15.76 9.54
CA TYR A 177 -2.22 -16.85 10.47
C TYR A 177 -2.27 -16.41 11.93
N ALA A 178 -2.01 -15.13 12.24
CA ALA A 178 -1.93 -14.63 13.61
C ALA A 178 -3.17 -14.85 14.48
N ASN A 179 -4.34 -15.14 13.88
CA ASN A 179 -5.61 -15.40 14.58
C ASN A 179 -6.07 -16.86 14.50
N GLU A 180 -5.28 -17.77 13.91
CA GLU A 180 -5.60 -19.20 13.91
C GLU A 180 -5.00 -19.84 15.17
N GLN A 181 -5.84 -20.01 16.20
CA GLN A 181 -5.58 -20.85 17.38
C GLN A 181 -6.70 -21.88 17.53
#